data_AF-A0A4Q9V456-F1
#
_entry.id   AF-A0A4Q9V456-F1
#
_cell.length_a   1.000
_cell.length_b   1.000
_cell.length_c   1.000
_cell.angle_alpha   90.00
_cell.angle_beta   90.00
_cell.angle_gamma   90.00
#
_symmetry.space_group_name_H-M   'P 1'
#
loop_
_entity.id
_entity.type
_entity.pdbx_description
1 polymer ?
#
loop_
_entity_poly.entity_id
_entity_poly.type
_entity_poly.pdbx_seq_one_letter_code
_entity_poly.pdbx_strand_id
1 'polypeptide(L)'
;MNNQYNDKLTGQQAFYLSEELDSAKRLLQYGMHTLGSAVFIDTTREPVLTLLSIGVEKLLKLALGYVYLDKNREWIPAKILKKDYGHDLKKMDAALRRVIEEGINKATHPQYVKDALHELERDPLWPLILDTLDRYGKSGRFYYLDALGDNPQTQESPKDYWEKVENKVIEMDPSLQDLLHRYISRECRREEYIQTLTAKIAESLETWRELIAVAAKQGVLGDRAKTLGCDLKLAERQVEGDTIY
;
A
#
# COMPACT_ATOMS: atom_id res chain seq x y z
N MET A 1 -1.46 -35.61 -0.88
CA MET A 1 -2.04 -35.23 0.43
C MET A 1 -2.63 -33.85 0.26
N ASN A 2 -3.95 -33.71 0.43
CA ASN A 2 -4.58 -32.39 0.39
C ASN A 2 -4.25 -31.67 1.69
N ASN A 3 -3.69 -30.46 1.59
CA ASN A 3 -3.51 -29.61 2.76
C ASN A 3 -4.86 -29.04 3.22
N GLN A 4 -4.90 -28.36 4.37
CA GLN A 4 -6.15 -27.83 4.95
C GLN A 4 -6.93 -26.86 4.02
N TYR A 5 -6.28 -26.34 2.97
CA TYR A 5 -6.87 -25.42 1.99
C TYR A 5 -7.20 -26.10 0.64
N ASN A 6 -6.99 -27.42 0.53
CA ASN A 6 -7.18 -28.19 -0.68
C ASN A 6 -6.44 -27.61 -1.91
N ASP A 7 -5.24 -27.07 -1.70
CA ASP A 7 -4.37 -26.56 -2.75
C ASP A 7 -3.10 -27.44 -2.92
N LYS A 8 -2.34 -27.20 -3.99
CA LYS A 8 -1.14 -27.95 -4.38
C LYS A 8 0.17 -27.29 -3.93
N LEU A 9 0.13 -26.32 -3.02
CA LEU A 9 1.38 -25.74 -2.50
C LEU A 9 2.18 -26.80 -1.74
N THR A 10 3.46 -26.89 -2.08
CA THR A 10 4.41 -27.66 -1.27
C THR A 10 4.61 -26.99 0.10
N GLY A 11 5.09 -27.75 1.08
CA GLY A 11 5.44 -27.18 2.40
C GLY A 11 6.42 -26.01 2.28
N GLN A 12 7.39 -26.10 1.36
CA GLN A 12 8.35 -25.04 1.09
C GLN A 12 7.69 -23.78 0.50
N GLN A 13 6.75 -23.94 -0.43
CA GLN A 13 6.01 -22.80 -0.99
C GLN A 13 5.11 -22.15 0.06
N ALA A 14 4.48 -22.94 0.93
CA ALA A 14 3.69 -22.42 2.04
C ALA A 14 4.54 -21.60 3.02
N PHE A 15 5.77 -22.05 3.31
CA PHE A 15 6.73 -21.30 4.12
C PHE A 15 7.13 -19.98 3.45
N TYR A 16 7.52 -20.00 2.17
CA TYR A 16 7.88 -18.78 1.43
C TYR A 16 6.73 -17.78 1.35
N LEU A 17 5.49 -18.27 1.20
CA LEU A 17 4.30 -17.42 1.23
C LEU A 17 4.15 -16.70 2.57
N SER A 18 4.41 -17.39 3.68
CA SER A 18 4.37 -16.81 5.03
C SER A 18 5.45 -15.72 5.20
N GLU A 19 6.69 -16.01 4.81
CA GLU A 19 7.81 -15.05 4.90
C GLU A 19 7.56 -13.80 4.05
N GLU A 20 7.02 -13.97 2.84
CA GLU A 20 6.67 -12.86 1.96
C GLU A 20 5.53 -12.01 2.52
N LEU A 21 4.55 -12.64 3.17
CA LEU A 21 3.46 -11.95 3.86
C LEU A 21 3.98 -11.12 5.03
N ASP A 22 4.84 -11.68 5.88
CA ASP A 22 5.46 -10.95 6.98
C ASP A 22 6.34 -9.80 6.48
N SER A 23 7.08 -10.01 5.39
CA SER A 23 7.87 -8.97 4.73
C SER A 23 6.98 -7.81 4.23
N ALA A 24 5.90 -8.12 3.52
CA ALA A 24 4.96 -7.11 3.01
C ALA A 24 4.33 -6.29 4.15
N LYS A 25 3.87 -6.98 5.19
CA LYS A 25 3.28 -6.37 6.40
C LYS A 25 4.27 -5.42 7.06
N ARG A 26 5.51 -5.87 7.33
CA ARG A 26 6.53 -5.04 7.98
C ARG A 26 6.87 -3.82 7.14
N LEU A 27 7.04 -3.96 5.82
CA LEU A 27 7.32 -2.83 4.93
C LEU A 27 6.22 -1.77 4.97
N LEU A 28 4.95 -2.20 4.94
CA LEU A 28 3.81 -1.29 5.07
C LEU A 28 3.77 -0.64 6.45
N GLN A 29 3.91 -1.42 7.53
CA GLN A 29 3.92 -0.90 8.90
C GLN A 29 5.03 0.12 9.12
N TYR A 30 6.28 -0.21 8.79
CA TYR A 30 7.40 0.71 8.93
C TYR A 30 7.27 1.90 7.98
N GLY A 31 6.73 1.72 6.77
CA GLY A 31 6.48 2.83 5.85
C GLY A 31 5.46 3.82 6.40
N MET A 32 4.33 3.32 6.92
CA MET A 32 3.28 4.14 7.54
C MET A 32 3.76 4.77 8.85
N HIS A 33 4.51 4.04 9.68
CA HIS A 33 5.11 4.59 10.90
C HIS A 33 6.09 5.71 10.56
N THR A 34 7.00 5.49 9.60
CA THR A 34 7.98 6.51 9.17
C THR A 34 7.28 7.74 8.59
N LEU A 35 6.18 7.55 7.88
CA LEU A 35 5.33 8.65 7.37
C LEU A 35 4.71 9.45 8.52
N GLY A 36 4.12 8.77 9.51
CA GLY A 36 3.47 9.41 10.66
C GLY A 36 4.44 10.05 11.66
N SER A 37 5.66 9.51 11.80
CA SER A 37 6.70 10.02 12.72
C SER A 37 7.69 10.98 12.06
N ALA A 38 7.47 11.34 10.79
CA ALA A 38 8.33 12.23 10.05
C ALA A 38 8.45 13.61 10.73
N VAL A 39 9.54 13.84 11.45
CA VAL A 39 9.87 15.18 11.97
C VAL A 39 10.35 16.10 10.83
N PHE A 40 10.92 15.52 9.77
CA PHE A 40 11.39 16.23 8.58
C PHE A 40 11.00 15.48 7.32
N ILE A 41 10.02 15.98 6.57
CA ILE A 41 9.58 15.35 5.32
C ILE A 41 10.74 15.25 4.30
N ASP A 42 11.64 16.24 4.28
CA ASP A 42 12.77 16.28 3.35
C ASP A 42 13.78 15.14 3.53
N THR A 43 13.96 14.63 4.74
CA THR A 43 14.89 13.52 5.02
C THR A 43 14.18 12.16 5.13
N THR A 44 12.86 12.15 5.24
CA THR A 44 12.06 10.92 5.43
C THR A 44 11.35 10.46 4.16
N ARG A 45 11.22 11.33 3.14
CA ARG A 45 10.55 11.03 1.86
C ARG A 45 11.11 9.77 1.17
N GLU A 46 12.43 9.67 1.00
CA GLU A 46 13.03 8.52 0.33
C GLU A 46 12.81 7.19 1.07
N PRO A 47 13.05 7.10 2.40
CA PRO A 47 12.66 5.93 3.19
C PRO A 47 11.17 5.58 3.06
N VAL A 48 10.27 6.56 3.19
CA VAL A 48 8.82 6.36 3.08
C VAL A 48 8.45 5.80 1.71
N LEU A 49 8.88 6.45 0.63
CA LEU A 49 8.61 6.01 -0.74
C LEU A 49 9.17 4.60 -1.00
N THR A 50 10.34 4.29 -0.46
CA THR A 50 10.96 2.96 -0.59
C THR A 50 10.17 1.87 0.12
N LEU A 51 9.86 2.08 1.40
CA LEU A 51 9.13 1.11 2.20
C LEU A 51 7.73 0.88 1.64
N LEU A 52 7.00 1.96 1.34
CA LEU A 52 5.64 1.87 0.81
C LEU A 52 5.58 1.30 -0.60
N SER A 53 6.47 1.72 -1.51
CA SER A 53 6.49 1.20 -2.89
C SER A 53 6.71 -0.32 -2.91
N ILE A 54 7.66 -0.83 -2.12
CA ILE A 54 7.93 -2.28 -2.05
C ILE A 54 6.79 -3.00 -1.29
N GLY A 55 6.30 -2.42 -0.19
CA GLY A 55 5.22 -3.00 0.61
C GLY A 55 3.93 -3.16 -0.17
N VAL A 56 3.49 -2.12 -0.88
CA VAL A 56 2.32 -2.14 -1.76
C VAL A 56 2.49 -3.15 -2.88
N GLU A 57 3.65 -3.17 -3.54
CA GLU A 57 3.94 -4.14 -4.61
C GLU A 57 3.82 -5.58 -4.12
N LYS A 58 4.45 -5.92 -2.99
CA LYS A 58 4.39 -7.25 -2.40
C LYS A 58 2.96 -7.63 -2.02
N LEU A 59 2.24 -6.74 -1.34
CA LEU A 59 0.86 -7.02 -0.92
C LEU A 59 -0.06 -7.25 -2.11
N LEU A 60 0.02 -6.44 -3.17
CA LEU A 60 -0.75 -6.64 -4.40
C LEU A 60 -0.44 -7.99 -5.06
N LYS A 61 0.84 -8.36 -5.17
CA LYS A 61 1.26 -9.65 -5.73
C LYS A 61 0.76 -10.83 -4.90
N LEU A 62 0.79 -10.71 -3.58
CA LEU A 62 0.28 -11.72 -2.67
C LEU A 62 -1.24 -11.87 -2.80
N ALA A 63 -1.98 -10.77 -2.77
CA ALA A 63 -3.44 -10.76 -2.91
C ALA A 63 -3.89 -11.40 -4.24
N LEU A 64 -3.28 -11.01 -5.37
CA LEU A 64 -3.54 -11.62 -6.68
C LEU A 64 -3.06 -13.08 -6.73
N GLY A 65 -1.98 -13.41 -6.04
CA GLY A 65 -1.49 -14.78 -5.87
C GLY A 65 -2.50 -15.68 -5.15
N TYR A 66 -3.14 -15.19 -4.09
CA TYR A 66 -4.21 -15.91 -3.40
C TYR A 66 -5.44 -16.14 -4.29
N VAL A 67 -5.86 -15.12 -5.06
CA VAL A 67 -6.95 -15.25 -6.03
C VAL A 67 -6.62 -16.32 -7.07
N TYR A 68 -5.38 -16.34 -7.58
CA TYR A 68 -4.95 -17.34 -8.54
C TYR A 68 -4.90 -18.74 -7.90
N LEU A 69 -4.42 -18.84 -6.66
CA LEU A 69 -4.32 -20.09 -5.91
C LEU A 69 -5.69 -20.71 -5.66
N ASP A 70 -6.69 -19.91 -5.30
CA ASP A 70 -8.06 -20.39 -5.11
C ASP A 70 -8.65 -20.99 -6.40
N LYS A 71 -8.44 -20.30 -7.53
CA LYS A 71 -8.95 -20.72 -8.84
C LYS A 71 -8.22 -21.93 -9.42
N ASN A 72 -6.89 -21.97 -9.33
CA ASN A 72 -6.05 -22.94 -10.05
C ASN A 72 -5.47 -24.04 -9.15
N ARG A 73 -5.62 -23.90 -7.82
CA ARG A 73 -5.03 -24.77 -6.80
C ARG A 73 -3.50 -24.78 -6.81
N GLU A 74 -2.84 -23.84 -7.49
CA GLU A 74 -1.39 -23.69 -7.53
C GLU A 74 -0.98 -22.22 -7.44
N TRP A 75 0.25 -21.94 -7.02
CA TRP A 75 0.72 -20.54 -6.95
C TRP A 75 0.81 -19.91 -8.34
N ILE A 76 0.57 -18.61 -8.40
CA ILE A 76 0.68 -17.84 -9.64
C ILE A 76 2.08 -17.99 -10.28
N PRO A 77 2.17 -18.37 -11.57
CA PRO A 77 3.45 -18.51 -12.25
C PRO A 77 4.30 -17.25 -12.22
N ALA A 78 5.61 -17.44 -12.00
CA ALA A 78 6.58 -16.33 -11.98
C ALA A 78 6.56 -15.50 -13.28
N LYS A 79 6.23 -16.11 -14.43
CA LYS A 79 6.06 -15.40 -15.70
C LYS A 79 4.96 -14.35 -15.61
N ILE A 80 3.82 -14.66 -15.01
CA ILE A 80 2.71 -13.71 -14.85
C ILE A 80 3.12 -12.60 -13.87
N LEU A 81 3.69 -12.96 -12.72
CA LEU A 81 4.17 -11.97 -11.74
C LEU A 81 5.23 -11.01 -12.31
N LYS A 82 6.17 -11.51 -13.13
CA LYS A 82 7.30 -10.70 -13.64
C LYS A 82 6.99 -9.98 -14.95
N LYS A 83 6.25 -10.61 -15.87
CA LYS A 83 6.02 -10.06 -17.22
C LYS A 83 4.68 -9.35 -17.33
N ASP A 84 3.62 -9.93 -16.76
CA ASP A 84 2.28 -9.38 -16.94
C ASP A 84 2.01 -8.29 -15.91
N TYR A 85 2.38 -8.51 -14.65
CA TYR A 85 2.29 -7.48 -13.61
C TYR A 85 3.58 -6.67 -13.46
N GLY A 86 4.73 -7.34 -13.37
CA GLY A 86 6.03 -6.67 -13.22
C GLY A 86 6.06 -5.78 -11.98
N HIS A 87 6.34 -4.50 -12.18
CA HIS A 87 6.31 -3.45 -11.15
C HIS A 87 5.12 -2.49 -11.32
N ASP A 88 4.11 -2.89 -12.11
CA ASP A 88 2.95 -2.03 -12.41
C ASP A 88 1.89 -2.11 -11.32
N LEU A 89 2.01 -1.21 -10.33
CA LEU A 89 1.10 -1.17 -9.18
C LEU A 89 -0.31 -0.79 -9.63
N LYS A 90 -0.45 0.13 -10.59
CA LYS A 90 -1.76 0.58 -11.10
C LYS A 90 -2.51 -0.58 -11.76
N LYS A 91 -1.82 -1.36 -12.57
CA LYS A 91 -2.39 -2.56 -13.21
C LYS A 91 -2.81 -3.60 -12.18
N MET A 92 -1.99 -3.84 -11.17
CA MET A 92 -2.30 -4.82 -10.12
C MET A 92 -3.46 -4.36 -9.22
N ASP A 93 -3.49 -3.09 -8.81
CA ASP A 93 -4.58 -2.52 -8.03
C ASP A 93 -5.92 -2.61 -8.78
N ALA A 94 -5.94 -2.20 -10.05
CA ALA A 94 -7.12 -2.29 -10.89
C ALA A 94 -7.60 -3.75 -11.08
N ALA A 95 -6.66 -4.68 -11.28
CA ALA A 95 -6.98 -6.10 -11.39
C ALA A 95 -7.56 -6.66 -10.09
N LEU A 96 -6.98 -6.30 -8.94
CA LEU A 96 -7.45 -6.74 -7.63
C LEU A 96 -8.82 -6.17 -7.31
N ARG A 97 -9.03 -4.87 -7.52
CA ARG A 97 -10.32 -4.21 -7.30
C ARG A 97 -11.43 -4.82 -8.15
N ARG A 98 -11.15 -5.15 -9.42
CA ARG A 98 -12.10 -5.88 -10.27
C ARG A 98 -12.46 -7.25 -9.69
N VAL A 99 -11.47 -8.01 -9.22
CA VAL A 99 -11.71 -9.30 -8.57
C VAL A 99 -12.59 -9.13 -7.32
N ILE A 100 -12.32 -8.09 -6.53
CA ILE A 100 -13.09 -7.79 -5.33
C ILE A 100 -14.55 -7.50 -5.71
N GLU A 101 -14.77 -6.59 -6.66
CA GLU A 101 -16.09 -6.20 -7.15
C GLU A 101 -16.90 -7.40 -7.68
N GLU A 102 -16.32 -8.20 -8.57
CA GLU A 102 -16.94 -9.42 -9.13
C GLU A 102 -17.21 -10.48 -8.04
N GLY A 103 -16.42 -10.47 -6.98
CA GLY A 103 -16.46 -11.43 -5.89
C GLY A 103 -17.36 -11.04 -4.71
N ILE A 104 -17.95 -9.84 -4.69
CA ILE A 104 -18.77 -9.33 -3.58
C ILE A 104 -19.87 -10.33 -3.17
N ASN A 105 -20.57 -10.92 -4.14
CA ASN A 105 -21.67 -11.85 -3.86
C ASN A 105 -21.22 -13.20 -3.26
N LYS A 106 -19.92 -13.48 -3.27
CA LYS A 106 -19.31 -14.67 -2.66
C LYS A 106 -18.82 -14.41 -1.24
N ALA A 107 -18.83 -13.16 -0.79
CA ALA A 107 -18.41 -12.77 0.54
C ALA A 107 -19.35 -13.34 1.61
N THR A 108 -18.81 -13.71 2.78
CA THR A 108 -19.63 -14.11 3.94
C THR A 108 -20.60 -12.98 4.34
N HIS A 109 -20.12 -11.74 4.34
CA HIS A 109 -20.92 -10.54 4.53
C HIS A 109 -20.63 -9.53 3.41
N PRO A 110 -21.40 -9.55 2.31
CA PRO A 110 -21.16 -8.70 1.14
C PRO A 110 -21.13 -7.20 1.43
N GLN A 111 -21.91 -6.74 2.42
CA GLN A 111 -22.00 -5.32 2.75
C GLN A 111 -20.66 -4.75 3.23
N TYR A 112 -19.90 -5.47 4.05
CA TYR A 112 -18.60 -4.98 4.53
C TYR A 112 -17.61 -4.77 3.38
N VAL A 113 -17.63 -5.65 2.37
CA VAL A 113 -16.76 -5.51 1.19
C VAL A 113 -17.20 -4.33 0.33
N LYS A 114 -18.53 -4.14 0.14
CA LYS A 114 -19.09 -3.00 -0.59
C LYS A 114 -18.72 -1.67 0.08
N ASP A 115 -18.85 -1.59 1.39
CA ASP A 115 -18.58 -0.37 2.15
C ASP A 115 -17.10 0.00 2.05
N ALA A 116 -16.19 -0.96 2.27
CA ALA A 116 -14.75 -0.72 2.14
C ALA A 116 -14.34 -0.34 0.70
N LEU A 117 -14.96 -0.95 -0.32
CA LEU A 117 -14.68 -0.60 -1.72
C LEU A 117 -15.17 0.82 -2.03
N HIS A 118 -16.38 1.18 -1.60
CA HIS A 118 -16.92 2.53 -1.77
C HIS A 118 -16.12 3.58 -1.01
N GLU A 119 -15.58 3.25 0.16
CA GLU A 119 -14.73 4.14 0.94
C GLU A 119 -13.46 4.50 0.17
N LEU A 120 -12.75 3.48 -0.36
CA LEU A 120 -11.58 3.70 -1.21
C LEU A 120 -11.91 4.44 -2.51
N GLU A 121 -13.09 4.19 -3.10
CA GLU A 121 -13.54 4.89 -4.31
C GLU A 121 -13.81 6.38 -4.11
N ARG A 122 -14.20 6.76 -2.89
CA ARG A 122 -14.42 8.15 -2.51
C ARG A 122 -13.14 8.84 -2.07
N ASP A 123 -12.08 8.10 -1.82
CA ASP A 123 -10.78 8.64 -1.45
C ASP A 123 -10.05 9.21 -2.68
N PRO A 124 -9.92 10.54 -2.79
CA PRO A 124 -9.27 11.17 -3.93
C PRO A 124 -7.73 11.16 -3.82
N LEU A 125 -7.16 10.78 -2.67
CA LEU A 125 -5.71 10.71 -2.47
C LEU A 125 -5.14 9.38 -2.97
N TRP A 126 -5.87 8.28 -2.81
CA TRP A 126 -5.38 6.95 -3.20
C TRP A 126 -4.86 6.89 -4.64
N PRO A 127 -5.55 7.40 -5.67
CA PRO A 127 -5.03 7.38 -7.03
C PRO A 127 -3.68 8.11 -7.20
N LEU A 128 -3.47 9.21 -6.47
CA LEU A 128 -2.21 9.97 -6.51
C LEU A 128 -1.08 9.29 -5.76
N ILE A 129 -1.39 8.69 -4.60
CA ILE A 129 -0.45 7.88 -3.83
C ILE A 129 -0.02 6.67 -4.66
N LEU A 130 -0.96 5.96 -5.27
CA LEU A 130 -0.68 4.81 -6.11
C LEU A 130 0.20 5.17 -7.32
N ASP A 131 -0.09 6.28 -8.01
CA ASP A 131 0.75 6.76 -9.13
C ASP A 131 2.17 7.12 -8.65
N THR A 132 2.28 7.77 -7.49
CA THR A 132 3.55 8.14 -6.87
C THR A 132 4.40 6.91 -6.53
N LEU A 133 3.80 5.90 -5.89
CA LEU A 133 4.50 4.66 -5.53
C LEU A 133 4.87 3.81 -6.75
N ASP A 134 4.03 3.80 -7.78
CA ASP A 134 4.25 3.11 -9.06
C ASP A 134 5.47 3.71 -9.80
N ARG A 135 5.49 5.05 -9.95
CA ARG A 135 6.62 5.75 -10.56
C ARG A 135 7.90 5.57 -9.75
N TYR A 136 7.81 5.67 -8.42
CA TYR A 136 8.99 5.50 -7.57
C TYR A 136 9.61 4.10 -7.72
N GLY A 137 8.76 3.06 -7.77
CA GLY A 137 9.21 1.67 -7.97
C GLY A 137 9.84 1.41 -9.33
N LYS A 138 9.33 2.06 -10.39
CA LYS A 138 9.79 1.87 -11.78
C LYS A 138 11.08 2.64 -12.10
N SER A 139 11.20 3.87 -11.63
CA SER A 139 12.34 4.74 -12.00
C SER A 139 12.77 5.75 -10.93
N GLY A 140 11.98 5.97 -9.88
CA GLY A 140 12.30 7.01 -8.90
C GLY A 140 13.50 6.69 -7.99
N ARG A 141 13.72 5.42 -7.63
CA ARG A 141 14.80 4.99 -6.71
C ARG A 141 16.20 5.34 -7.19
N PHE A 142 16.41 5.39 -8.50
CA PHE A 142 17.70 5.68 -9.12
C PHE A 142 17.70 7.01 -9.88
N TYR A 143 16.66 7.84 -9.76
CA TYR A 143 16.52 9.07 -10.54
C TYR A 143 17.78 9.96 -10.51
N TYR A 144 18.28 10.30 -9.33
CA TYR A 144 19.49 11.13 -9.21
C TYR A 144 20.77 10.36 -9.57
N LEU A 145 20.81 9.05 -9.34
CA LEU A 145 21.96 8.21 -9.71
C LEU A 145 22.09 8.10 -11.25
N ASP A 146 20.96 7.96 -11.95
CA ASP A 146 20.89 7.95 -13.40
C ASP A 146 21.27 9.31 -13.98
N ALA A 147 20.87 10.41 -13.32
CA ALA A 147 21.27 11.76 -13.71
C ALA A 147 22.80 11.97 -13.61
N LEU A 148 23.45 11.38 -12.60
CA LEU A 148 24.92 11.38 -12.50
C LEU A 148 25.59 10.60 -13.64
N GLY A 149 24.89 9.65 -14.24
CA GLY A 149 25.36 8.86 -15.39
C GLY A 149 25.04 9.47 -16.75
N ASP A 150 24.76 10.78 -16.82
CA ASP A 150 24.38 11.52 -18.03
C ASP A 150 23.10 11.00 -18.72
N ASN A 151 22.26 10.21 -18.04
CA ASN A 151 20.94 9.86 -18.55
C ASN A 151 19.99 11.07 -18.43
N PRO A 152 19.40 11.55 -19.53
CA PRO A 152 18.49 12.69 -19.49
C PRO A 152 17.25 12.40 -18.62
N GLN A 153 17.06 13.20 -17.58
CA GLN A 153 15.87 13.12 -16.73
C GLN A 153 14.71 13.85 -17.41
N THR A 154 13.94 13.11 -18.20
CA THR A 154 12.79 13.64 -18.97
C THR A 154 11.47 13.56 -18.21
N GLN A 155 11.47 12.91 -17.05
CA GLN A 155 10.31 12.72 -16.18
C GLN A 155 10.43 13.57 -14.93
N GLU A 156 9.30 13.78 -14.24
CA GLU A 156 9.25 14.45 -12.95
C GLU A 156 10.08 13.72 -11.90
N SER A 157 10.72 14.48 -11.00
CA SER A 157 11.56 13.90 -9.94
C SER A 157 10.72 13.25 -8.84
N PRO A 158 11.32 12.37 -8.01
CA PRO A 158 10.65 11.81 -6.84
C PRO A 158 10.05 12.81 -5.87
N LYS A 159 10.65 13.99 -5.79
CA LYS A 159 10.14 15.09 -5.00
C LYS A 159 8.87 15.66 -5.63
N ASP A 160 8.90 15.96 -6.93
CA ASP A 160 7.81 16.65 -7.61
C ASP A 160 6.48 15.88 -7.57
N TYR A 161 6.50 14.56 -7.79
CA TYR A 161 5.27 13.79 -7.73
C TYR A 161 4.79 13.52 -6.29
N TRP A 162 5.69 13.52 -5.29
CA TRP A 162 5.28 13.45 -3.88
C TRP A 162 4.60 14.75 -3.44
N GLU A 163 5.15 15.90 -3.85
CA GLU A 163 4.55 17.21 -3.59
C GLU A 163 3.13 17.33 -4.16
N LYS A 164 2.80 16.62 -5.25
CA LYS A 164 1.41 16.56 -5.75
C LYS A 164 0.45 15.90 -4.76
N VAL A 165 0.90 14.86 -4.05
CA VAL A 165 0.11 14.23 -2.99
C VAL A 165 -0.10 15.24 -1.87
N GLU A 166 0.98 15.88 -1.41
CA GLU A 166 0.93 16.86 -0.32
C GLU A 166 0.00 18.05 -0.65
N ASN A 167 0.17 18.62 -1.84
CA ASN A 167 -0.67 19.70 -2.34
C ASN A 167 -2.13 19.29 -2.42
N LYS A 168 -2.42 18.04 -2.83
CA LYS A 168 -3.81 17.56 -2.87
C LYS A 168 -4.44 17.51 -1.48
N VAL A 169 -3.70 17.07 -0.46
CA VAL A 169 -4.18 17.07 0.93
C VAL A 169 -4.50 18.51 1.36
N ILE A 170 -3.58 19.45 1.10
CA ILE A 170 -3.74 20.87 1.45
C ILE A 170 -4.95 21.48 0.74
N GLU A 171 -5.16 21.18 -0.54
CA GLU A 171 -6.33 21.67 -1.29
C GLU A 171 -7.67 21.21 -0.70
N MET A 172 -7.70 19.99 -0.16
CA MET A 172 -8.92 19.36 0.33
C MET A 172 -9.28 19.70 1.77
N ASP A 173 -8.31 20.14 2.58
CA ASP A 173 -8.48 20.39 4.01
C ASP A 173 -8.23 21.87 4.34
N PRO A 174 -9.28 22.69 4.48
CA PRO A 174 -9.15 24.10 4.86
C PRO A 174 -8.41 24.31 6.18
N SER A 175 -8.49 23.36 7.12
CA SER A 175 -7.75 23.47 8.38
C SER A 175 -6.25 23.28 8.18
N LEU A 176 -5.86 22.44 7.23
CA LEU A 176 -4.46 22.26 6.85
C LEU A 176 -3.92 23.47 6.06
N GLN A 177 -4.78 24.14 5.28
CA GLN A 177 -4.43 25.42 4.67
C GLN A 177 -4.15 26.48 5.73
N ASP A 178 -5.00 26.60 6.75
CA ASP A 178 -4.76 27.52 7.88
C ASP A 178 -3.44 27.19 8.60
N LEU A 179 -3.19 25.90 8.89
CA LEU A 179 -1.94 25.43 9.47
C LEU A 179 -0.73 25.77 8.58
N LEU A 180 -0.84 25.65 7.25
CA LEU A 180 0.23 26.05 6.34
C LEU A 180 0.50 27.56 6.43
N HIS A 181 -0.54 28.40 6.46
CA HIS A 181 -0.36 29.85 6.61
C HIS A 181 0.35 30.18 7.93
N ARG A 182 -0.08 29.55 9.03
CA ARG A 182 0.52 29.71 10.37
C ARG A 182 1.94 29.17 10.42
N TYR A 183 2.25 28.11 9.68
CA TYR A 183 3.60 27.59 9.57
C TYR A 183 4.52 28.59 8.86
N ILE A 184 4.06 29.17 7.74
CA ILE A 184 4.80 30.18 6.97
C ILE A 184 5.01 31.46 7.80
N SER A 185 4.00 31.89 8.56
CA SER A 185 4.10 33.05 9.47
C SER A 185 4.89 32.76 10.76
N ARG A 186 5.32 31.51 11.00
CA ARG A 186 6.00 31.03 12.21
C ARG A 186 5.14 31.10 13.48
N GLU A 187 3.83 31.01 13.33
CA GLU A 187 2.80 31.04 14.37
C GLU A 187 2.30 29.63 14.77
N CYS A 188 2.75 28.57 14.10
CA CYS A 188 2.57 27.18 14.54
C CYS A 188 3.89 26.41 14.52
N ARG A 189 3.91 25.29 15.26
CA ARG A 189 5.05 24.38 15.24
C ARG A 189 5.08 23.63 13.92
N ARG A 190 6.29 23.41 13.38
CA ARG A 190 6.48 22.67 12.12
C ARG A 190 5.95 21.23 12.24
N GLU A 191 6.14 20.64 13.41
CA GLU A 191 5.73 19.28 13.72
C GLU A 191 4.21 19.11 13.62
N GLU A 192 3.44 20.11 14.07
CA GLU A 192 1.96 20.09 14.03
C GLU A 192 1.45 20.04 12.58
N TYR A 193 2.02 20.89 11.70
CA TYR A 193 1.69 20.91 10.28
C TYR A 193 2.06 19.58 9.60
N ILE A 194 3.29 19.10 9.81
CA ILE A 194 3.76 17.87 9.17
C ILE A 194 2.96 16.66 9.64
N GLN A 195 2.71 16.52 10.95
CA GLN A 195 1.92 15.41 11.50
C GLN A 195 0.49 15.39 10.94
N THR A 196 -0.14 16.55 10.82
CA THR A 196 -1.51 16.63 10.26
C THR A 196 -1.51 16.24 8.78
N LEU A 197 -0.54 16.74 8.00
CA LEU A 197 -0.38 16.40 6.59
C LEU A 197 -0.14 14.89 6.38
N THR A 198 0.81 14.31 7.11
CA THR A 198 1.18 12.90 6.91
C THR A 198 0.13 11.94 7.46
N ALA A 199 -0.62 12.33 8.50
CA ALA A 199 -1.77 11.56 9.00
C ALA A 199 -2.84 11.37 7.91
N LYS A 200 -3.13 12.39 7.10
CA LYS A 200 -4.09 12.30 5.99
C LYS A 200 -3.63 11.37 4.88
N ILE A 201 -2.34 11.37 4.57
CA ILE A 201 -1.76 10.43 3.60
C ILE A 201 -1.80 9.00 4.16
N ALA A 202 -1.50 8.82 5.44
CA ALA A 202 -1.57 7.52 6.12
C ALA A 202 -3.00 6.97 6.19
N GLU A 203 -4.00 7.83 6.42
CA GLU A 203 -5.43 7.47 6.41
C GLU A 203 -5.83 6.86 5.05
N SER A 204 -5.42 7.48 3.94
CA SER A 204 -5.67 6.94 2.59
C SER A 204 -5.03 5.56 2.35
N LEU A 205 -3.77 5.38 2.79
CA LEU A 205 -3.10 4.08 2.74
C LEU A 205 -3.80 3.02 3.59
N GLU A 206 -4.34 3.42 4.74
CA GLU A 206 -5.10 2.55 5.62
C GLU A 206 -6.41 2.12 4.97
N THR A 207 -7.18 3.04 4.40
CA THR A 207 -8.42 2.73 3.66
C THR A 207 -8.17 1.70 2.55
N TRP A 208 -7.07 1.84 1.80
CA TRP A 208 -6.68 0.85 0.81
C TRP A 208 -6.34 -0.52 1.41
N ARG A 209 -5.55 -0.54 2.49
CA ARG A 209 -5.16 -1.78 3.17
C ARG A 209 -6.39 -2.50 3.76
N GLU A 210 -7.31 -1.74 4.35
CA GLU A 210 -8.55 -2.26 4.94
C GLU A 210 -9.45 -2.90 3.88
N LEU A 211 -9.56 -2.33 2.67
CA LEU A 211 -10.26 -2.99 1.56
C LEU A 211 -9.73 -4.41 1.32
N ILE A 212 -8.40 -4.56 1.22
CA ILE A 212 -7.76 -5.86 1.00
C ILE A 212 -8.02 -6.79 2.18
N ALA A 213 -7.85 -6.29 3.41
CA ALA A 213 -8.06 -7.07 4.63
C ALA A 213 -9.51 -7.56 4.75
N VAL A 214 -10.49 -6.71 4.50
CA VAL A 214 -11.92 -7.04 4.51
C VAL A 214 -12.25 -8.04 3.41
N ALA A 215 -11.84 -7.79 2.17
CA ALA A 215 -12.08 -8.73 1.06
C ALA A 215 -11.50 -10.12 1.37
N ALA A 216 -10.29 -10.18 1.93
CA ALA A 216 -9.63 -11.41 2.32
C ALA A 216 -10.39 -12.14 3.45
N LYS A 217 -10.75 -11.45 4.54
CA LYS A 217 -11.52 -12.03 5.66
C LYS A 217 -12.88 -12.55 5.24
N GLN A 218 -13.55 -11.84 4.34
CA GLN A 218 -14.86 -12.22 3.83
C GLN A 218 -14.79 -13.36 2.79
N GLY A 219 -13.60 -13.86 2.45
CA GLY A 219 -13.40 -14.99 1.54
C GLY A 219 -13.40 -14.63 0.07
N VAL A 220 -13.45 -13.35 -0.29
CA VAL A 220 -13.47 -12.87 -1.68
C VAL A 220 -12.17 -13.25 -2.41
N LEU A 221 -11.05 -13.26 -1.68
CA LEU A 221 -9.73 -13.62 -2.21
C LEU A 221 -9.40 -15.11 -2.04
N GLY A 222 -10.39 -15.94 -1.67
CA GLY A 222 -10.24 -17.37 -1.39
C GLY A 222 -10.03 -17.70 0.08
N ASP A 223 -10.29 -18.94 0.47
CA ASP A 223 -10.28 -19.36 1.89
C ASP A 223 -8.91 -19.21 2.54
N ARG A 224 -7.84 -19.49 1.80
CA ARG A 224 -6.47 -19.33 2.32
C ARG A 224 -6.12 -17.87 2.61
N ALA A 225 -6.71 -16.92 1.88
CA ALA A 225 -6.46 -15.49 2.09
C ALA A 225 -7.06 -14.97 3.39
N LYS A 226 -7.95 -15.72 4.07
CA LYS A 226 -8.51 -15.29 5.35
C LYS A 226 -7.42 -15.03 6.41
N THR A 227 -6.30 -15.76 6.35
CA THR A 227 -5.15 -15.50 7.24
C THR A 227 -4.49 -14.16 6.94
N LEU A 228 -4.28 -13.82 5.65
CA LEU A 228 -3.82 -12.50 5.21
C LEU A 228 -4.69 -11.39 5.80
N GLY A 229 -6.03 -11.53 5.71
CA GLY A 229 -6.94 -10.54 6.26
C GLY A 229 -6.80 -10.38 7.79
N CYS A 230 -6.63 -11.48 8.53
CA CYS A 230 -6.38 -11.42 9.97
C CYS A 230 -5.05 -10.73 10.30
N ASP A 231 -3.98 -11.06 9.59
CA ASP A 231 -2.64 -10.54 9.82
C ASP A 231 -2.56 -9.03 9.56
N LEU A 232 -3.22 -8.54 8.50
CA LEU A 232 -3.29 -7.12 8.20
C LEU A 232 -3.99 -6.30 9.28
N LYS A 233 -4.98 -6.86 9.99
CA LYS A 233 -5.65 -6.17 11.11
C LYS A 233 -4.90 -6.27 12.44
N LEU A 234 -4.13 -7.33 12.66
CA LEU A 234 -3.33 -7.48 13.88
C LEU A 234 -2.12 -6.54 13.88
N ALA A 235 -1.65 -6.17 12.69
CA ALA A 235 -0.56 -5.23 12.45
C ALA A 235 -0.79 -3.83 13.07
N GLU A 236 -2.05 -3.40 13.23
CA GLU A 236 -2.43 -2.12 13.84
C GLU A 236 -2.08 -2.05 15.32
N ARG A 237 -2.15 -3.18 16.04
CA ARG A 237 -2.02 -3.22 17.51
C ARG A 237 -0.58 -3.33 18.00
N GLN A 238 0.35 -3.77 17.16
CA GLN A 238 1.75 -3.98 17.59
C GLN A 238 2.57 -2.69 17.63
N VAL A 239 2.21 -1.67 16.84
CA VAL A 239 2.93 -0.38 16.81
C VAL A 239 2.72 0.41 18.11
N GLU A 240 1.61 0.24 18.81
CA GLU A 240 1.40 0.82 20.14
C GLU A 240 2.31 0.17 21.22
N GLY A 241 2.73 -1.08 21.01
CA GLY A 241 3.56 -1.84 21.95
C GLY A 241 5.07 -1.71 21.73
N ASP A 242 5.51 -1.45 20.49
CA ASP A 242 6.93 -1.34 20.13
C ASP A 242 7.50 0.09 20.30
N THR A 243 6.92 0.88 21.21
CA THR A 243 7.55 2.12 21.69
C THR A 243 8.77 1.73 22.54
N ILE A 244 9.87 1.42 21.87
CA ILE A 244 11.16 1.12 22.50
C ILE A 244 11.72 2.45 23.04
N TYR A 245 11.96 2.45 24.35
CA TYR A 245 12.66 3.48 25.13
C TYR A 245 14.07 3.77 24.61
#